data_AF-A0A922S719-F1
#
_entry.id   AF-A0A922S719-F1
#
_cell.length_a   1.000
_cell.length_b   1.000
_cell.length_c   1.000
_cell.angle_alpha   90.00
_cell.angle_beta   90.00
_cell.angle_gamma   90.00
#
_symmetry.space_group_name_H-M   'P 1'
#
loop_
_entity.id
_entity.type
_entity.pdbx_description
1 polymer ?
#
loop_
_entity_poly.entity_id
_entity_poly.type
_entity_poly.pdbx_seq_one_letter_code
_entity_poly.pdbx_strand_id
1 'polypeptide(L)'
;MSCKTDISVFVACPGSFTSDPSYPFPNCLQIKDRCASTICIHGDCVSSKDGQESYCICPEGTYGKYCELTLGQWGQWSPWSECSPNCGLYNHRRRMRTRDCLGEACSGGLGYLHMEFCDTKPCSDEKLMLSRINSSEIQKLKMLQVQGTRYVEISGEIAKYLLLITCIFSVTTVTAMIIVVYCL
;
A
#
# COMPACT_ATOMS: atom_id res chain seq x y z
N MET A 1 -78.74 4.26 36.88
CA MET A 1 -77.54 3.47 36.53
C MET A 1 -77.02 4.01 35.21
N SER A 2 -76.24 5.10 35.22
CA SER A 2 -75.64 5.61 34.00
C SER A 2 -74.32 4.90 33.79
N CYS A 3 -74.28 3.97 32.83
CA CYS A 3 -73.02 3.42 32.33
C CYS A 3 -72.20 4.58 31.75
N LYS A 4 -71.18 5.03 32.48
CA LYS A 4 -70.05 5.72 31.86
C LYS A 4 -69.29 4.66 31.07
N THR A 5 -69.58 4.55 29.78
CA THR A 5 -68.66 3.87 28.88
C THR A 5 -67.51 4.83 28.65
N ASP A 6 -66.40 4.65 29.37
CA ASP A 6 -65.11 5.21 28.96
C ASP A 6 -64.77 4.56 27.61
N ILE A 7 -65.16 5.23 26.53
CA ILE A 7 -64.75 4.88 25.18
C ILE A 7 -63.30 5.38 25.07
N SER A 8 -62.36 4.57 25.53
CA SER A 8 -60.96 4.73 25.20
C SER A 8 -60.81 4.48 23.69
N VAL A 9 -60.83 5.56 22.91
CA VAL A 9 -60.56 5.54 21.47
C VAL A 9 -59.08 5.23 21.30
N PHE A 10 -58.77 3.97 21.02
CA PHE A 10 -57.43 3.55 20.61
C PHE A 10 -57.20 3.98 19.16
N VAL A 11 -56.32 4.96 18.96
CA VAL A 11 -55.86 5.36 17.62
C VAL A 11 -54.63 4.51 17.29
N ALA A 12 -54.72 3.74 16.20
CA ALA A 12 -53.56 3.07 15.63
C ALA A 12 -52.86 4.04 14.67
N CYS A 13 -51.66 4.48 15.03
CA CYS A 13 -50.90 5.37 14.16
C CYS A 13 -50.23 4.63 12.99
N PRO A 14 -50.10 5.28 11.83
CA PRO A 14 -49.24 4.80 10.75
C PRO A 14 -47.79 4.61 11.27
N GLY A 15 -47.03 3.67 10.69
CA GLY A 15 -45.77 3.19 11.28
C GLY A 15 -44.73 4.25 11.68
N SER A 16 -44.67 5.38 10.97
CA SER A 16 -43.73 6.48 11.22
C SER A 16 -44.23 7.53 12.22
N PHE A 17 -45.43 7.36 12.79
CA PHE A 17 -46.08 8.34 13.66
C PHE A 17 -46.47 7.73 15.01
N THR A 18 -46.52 8.56 16.03
CA THR A 18 -46.91 8.25 17.40
C THR A 18 -47.78 9.37 17.98
N SER A 19 -48.42 9.13 19.11
CA SER A 19 -49.25 10.13 19.79
C SER A 19 -48.39 11.25 20.38
N ASP A 20 -48.75 12.50 20.09
CA ASP A 20 -48.16 13.66 20.74
C ASP A 20 -48.89 13.93 22.07
N PRO A 21 -48.20 13.84 23.23
CA PRO A 21 -48.81 14.06 24.54
C PRO A 21 -49.12 15.54 24.82
N SER A 22 -48.67 16.47 23.98
CA SER A 22 -48.97 17.89 24.08
C SER A 22 -50.46 18.21 23.81
N TYR A 23 -51.20 17.24 23.25
CA TYR A 23 -52.61 17.40 22.89
C TYR A 23 -53.51 16.47 23.71
N PRO A 24 -54.68 16.96 24.18
CA PRO A 24 -55.56 16.22 25.09
C PRO A 24 -56.39 15.10 24.45
N PHE A 25 -56.37 14.97 23.11
CA PHE A 25 -57.11 13.94 22.39
C PHE A 25 -56.17 12.96 21.66
N PRO A 26 -56.57 11.68 21.49
CA PRO A 26 -55.79 10.70 20.71
C PRO A 26 -55.48 11.21 19.31
N ASN A 27 -54.19 11.24 18.96
CA ASN A 27 -53.68 11.80 17.71
C ASN A 27 -52.43 11.02 17.23
N CYS A 28 -51.94 11.33 16.03
CA CYS A 28 -50.70 10.78 15.46
C CYS A 28 -49.81 11.89 14.90
N LEU A 29 -49.65 12.97 15.67
CA LEU A 29 -48.96 14.18 15.22
C LEU A 29 -47.45 14.12 15.45
N GLN A 30 -46.99 13.29 16.37
CA GLN A 30 -45.56 13.15 16.65
C GLN A 30 -44.93 12.13 15.72
N ILE A 31 -43.79 12.45 15.12
CA ILE A 31 -43.02 11.47 14.34
C ILE A 31 -42.36 10.49 15.30
N LYS A 32 -42.33 9.21 14.94
CA LYS A 32 -41.59 8.17 15.66
C LYS A 32 -40.09 8.38 15.44
N ASP A 33 -39.52 9.31 16.18
CA ASP A 33 -38.09 9.59 16.15
C ASP A 33 -37.36 8.72 17.19
N ARG A 34 -36.63 7.71 16.72
CA ARG A 34 -35.82 6.87 17.61
C ARG A 34 -34.61 7.60 18.17
N CYS A 35 -34.24 8.75 17.62
CA CYS A 35 -33.22 9.61 18.21
C CYS A 35 -33.64 10.21 19.54
N ALA A 36 -34.94 10.30 19.84
CA ALA A 36 -35.41 10.72 21.16
C ALA A 36 -34.97 9.76 22.30
N SER A 37 -34.61 8.52 21.97
CA SER A 37 -34.13 7.51 22.94
C SER A 37 -32.72 7.00 22.64
N THR A 38 -32.08 7.49 21.58
CA THR A 38 -30.73 7.08 21.17
C THR A 38 -29.76 8.20 21.48
N ILE A 39 -28.71 7.89 22.24
CA ILE A 39 -27.68 8.88 22.59
C ILE A 39 -26.44 8.59 21.74
N CYS A 40 -26.01 9.59 20.97
CA CYS A 40 -24.71 9.62 20.30
C CYS A 40 -23.81 10.56 21.10
N ILE A 41 -22.64 10.10 21.57
CA ILE A 41 -21.82 10.85 22.53
C ILE A 41 -21.17 12.07 21.87
N HIS A 42 -20.45 11.85 20.77
CA HIS A 42 -19.75 12.91 20.05
C HIS A 42 -20.32 13.16 18.64
N GLY A 43 -21.52 12.65 18.32
CA GLY A 43 -22.05 12.68 16.96
C GLY A 43 -23.54 12.98 16.89
N ASP A 44 -24.02 13.11 15.66
CA ASP A 44 -25.42 13.40 15.37
C ASP A 44 -26.22 12.11 15.24
N CYS A 45 -27.38 12.06 15.89
CA CYS A 45 -28.31 10.95 15.69
C CYS A 45 -29.16 11.19 14.46
N VAL A 46 -29.29 10.17 13.62
CA VAL A 46 -30.21 10.18 12.48
C VAL A 46 -31.13 8.96 12.54
N SER A 47 -32.43 9.21 12.45
CA SER A 47 -33.45 8.17 12.31
C SER A 47 -33.62 7.77 10.84
N SER A 48 -33.88 6.49 10.60
CA SER A 48 -34.26 5.96 9.28
C SER A 48 -35.58 6.57 8.79
N LYS A 49 -35.79 6.57 7.47
CA LYS A 49 -37.01 7.14 6.84
C LYS A 49 -38.31 6.50 7.33
N ASP A 50 -38.26 5.25 7.77
CA ASP A 50 -39.38 4.51 8.32
C ASP A 50 -39.53 4.67 9.84
N GLY A 51 -38.60 5.39 10.51
CA GLY A 51 -38.61 5.61 11.96
C GLY A 51 -38.34 4.34 12.79
N GLN A 52 -37.86 3.26 12.15
CA GLN A 52 -37.66 1.98 12.82
C GLN A 52 -36.24 1.75 13.31
N GLU A 53 -35.27 2.51 12.82
CA GLU A 53 -33.87 2.43 13.21
C GLU A 53 -33.28 3.81 13.42
N SER A 54 -32.22 3.89 14.23
CA SER A 54 -31.40 5.07 14.43
C SER A 54 -29.93 4.68 14.29
N TYR A 55 -29.13 5.59 13.75
CA TYR A 55 -27.68 5.44 13.66
C TYR A 55 -27.00 6.76 14.02
N CYS A 56 -25.80 6.66 14.58
CA CYS A 56 -24.98 7.81 14.92
C CYS A 56 -24.03 8.12 13.77
N ILE A 57 -24.02 9.38 13.33
CA ILE A 57 -23.03 9.90 12.39
C ILE A 57 -21.88 10.46 13.23
N CYS A 58 -20.75 9.77 13.21
CA CYS A 58 -19.58 10.17 13.97
C CYS A 58 -18.75 11.21 13.20
N PRO A 59 -18.37 12.33 13.82
CA PRO A 59 -17.43 13.28 13.23
C PRO A 59 -16.03 12.66 13.11
N GLU A 60 -15.18 13.30 12.31
CA GLU A 60 -13.79 12.88 12.15
C GLU A 60 -13.08 12.74 13.50
N GLY A 61 -12.35 11.63 13.67
CA GLY A 61 -11.66 11.34 14.91
C GLY A 61 -12.49 10.57 15.94
N THR A 62 -13.74 10.20 15.66
CA THR A 62 -14.56 9.37 16.56
C THR A 62 -15.18 8.18 15.83
N TYR A 63 -15.45 7.11 16.57
CA TYR A 63 -16.01 5.87 16.04
C TYR A 63 -16.72 5.08 17.15
N GLY A 64 -17.26 3.91 16.80
CA GLY A 64 -18.09 3.10 17.70
C GLY A 64 -19.56 3.19 17.31
N LYS A 65 -20.41 2.44 18.01
CA LYS A 65 -21.84 2.36 17.68
C LYS A 65 -22.56 3.67 18.00
N TYR A 66 -22.08 4.38 19.01
CA TYR A 66 -22.64 5.60 19.56
C TYR A 66 -21.61 6.76 19.54
N CYS A 67 -20.57 6.67 18.71
CA CYS A 67 -19.45 7.62 18.66
C CYS A 67 -18.79 7.83 20.03
N GLU A 68 -18.72 6.75 20.80
CA GLU A 68 -18.17 6.70 22.15
C GLU A 68 -16.65 6.59 22.17
N LEU A 69 -16.05 6.13 21.06
CA LEU A 69 -14.62 5.92 20.96
C LEU A 69 -13.93 7.07 20.22
N THR A 70 -12.74 7.45 20.69
CA THR A 70 -11.94 8.51 20.08
C THR A 70 -10.66 7.95 19.46
N LEU A 71 -10.38 8.35 18.22
CA LEU A 71 -9.13 8.03 17.56
C LEU A 71 -7.99 8.76 18.27
N GLY A 72 -7.10 7.97 18.84
CA GLY A 72 -5.86 8.44 19.41
C GLY A 72 -4.90 8.92 18.33
N GLN A 73 -3.99 9.81 18.75
CA GLN A 73 -2.87 10.20 17.92
C GLN A 73 -1.66 9.34 18.25
N TRP A 74 -0.86 9.05 17.23
CA TRP A 74 0.41 8.38 17.46
C TRP A 74 1.34 9.30 18.26
N GLY A 75 1.86 8.77 19.36
CA GLY A 75 2.87 9.45 20.17
C GLY A 75 4.21 9.57 19.46
N GLN A 76 5.17 10.17 20.15
CA GLN A 76 6.53 10.27 19.64
C GLN A 76 7.16 8.88 19.47
N TRP A 77 7.98 8.74 18.43
CA TRP A 77 8.78 7.55 18.26
C TRP A 77 9.82 7.44 19.39
N SER A 78 10.00 6.23 19.89
CA SER A 78 11.16 5.87 20.69
C SER A 78 12.44 6.11 19.88
N PRO A 79 13.59 6.24 20.56
CA PRO A 79 14.88 6.07 19.90
C PRO A 79 14.92 4.75 19.15
N TRP A 80 15.72 4.72 18.08
CA TRP A 80 16.03 3.47 17.39
C TRP A 80 16.78 2.52 18.32
N SER A 81 16.42 1.24 18.27
CA SER A 81 17.23 0.19 18.89
C SER A 81 18.60 0.11 18.21
N GLU A 82 19.54 -0.49 18.91
CA GLU A 82 20.77 -0.96 18.27
C GLU A 82 20.46 -1.97 17.16
N CYS A 83 21.35 -2.02 16.18
CA CYS A 83 21.26 -2.97 15.08
C CYS A 83 21.61 -4.38 15.57
N SER A 84 20.63 -5.28 15.52
CA SER A 84 20.78 -6.68 15.92
C SER A 84 20.50 -7.62 14.75
N PRO A 85 21.32 -8.66 14.53
CA PRO A 85 22.61 -8.89 15.17
C PRO A 85 23.65 -7.81 14.86
N ASN A 86 24.73 -7.76 15.66
CA ASN A 86 25.78 -6.74 15.53
C ASN A 86 26.58 -6.85 14.21
N CYS A 87 26.53 -8.01 13.55
CA CYS A 87 27.10 -8.29 12.24
C CYS A 87 26.08 -9.05 11.35
N GLY A 88 26.32 -9.09 10.04
CA GLY A 88 25.49 -9.75 9.03
C GLY A 88 25.55 -9.03 7.69
N LEU A 89 25.50 -9.80 6.60
CA LEU A 89 25.33 -9.32 5.23
C LEU A 89 23.83 -9.14 4.87
N TYR A 90 23.54 -8.20 3.97
CA TYR A 90 22.25 -8.06 3.27
C TYR A 90 20.98 -8.29 4.11
N ASN A 91 20.41 -7.22 4.67
CA ASN A 91 19.14 -7.28 5.40
C ASN A 91 19.13 -8.22 6.64
N HIS A 92 20.26 -8.81 7.02
CA HIS A 92 20.37 -9.60 8.26
C HIS A 92 20.24 -8.74 9.51
N ARG A 93 20.87 -7.56 9.47
CA ARG A 93 20.91 -6.64 10.61
C ARG A 93 19.69 -5.76 10.56
N ARG A 94 18.96 -5.68 11.67
CA ARG A 94 17.76 -4.86 11.79
C ARG A 94 17.80 -4.04 13.07
N ARG A 95 17.14 -2.89 13.02
CA ARG A 95 16.80 -2.08 14.18
C ARG A 95 15.31 -1.80 14.19
N MET A 96 14.78 -1.57 15.38
CA MET A 96 13.37 -1.35 15.59
C MET A 96 13.16 -0.13 16.46
N ARG A 97 12.03 0.54 16.30
CA ARG A 97 11.54 1.55 17.23
C ARG A 97 10.04 1.40 17.39
N THR A 98 9.53 1.83 18.52
CA THR A 98 8.10 1.76 18.84
C THR A 98 7.56 3.13 19.18
N ARG A 99 6.24 3.27 19.16
CA ARG A 99 5.53 4.46 19.65
C ARG A 99 4.23 4.04 20.28
N ASP A 100 3.77 4.82 21.25
CA ASP A 100 2.51 4.56 21.93
C ASP A 100 1.34 5.24 21.20
N CYS A 101 0.14 4.73 21.46
CA CYS A 101 -1.09 5.40 21.04
C CYS A 101 -1.58 6.32 22.16
N LEU A 102 -1.74 7.61 21.85
CA LEU A 102 -2.28 8.62 22.76
C LEU A 102 -3.80 8.74 22.52
N GLY A 103 -4.56 7.84 23.13
CA GLY A 103 -6.02 7.75 23.01
C GLY A 103 -6.51 6.32 23.13
N GLU A 104 -7.76 6.05 22.74
CA GLU A 104 -8.35 4.71 22.89
C GLU A 104 -7.92 3.76 21.78
N ALA A 105 -7.81 4.25 20.54
CA ALA A 105 -7.23 3.47 19.45
C ALA A 105 -6.62 4.35 18.36
N CYS A 106 -5.49 3.93 17.82
CA CYS A 106 -4.85 4.59 16.69
C CYS A 106 -5.07 3.76 15.43
N SER A 107 -5.29 4.43 14.30
CA SER A 107 -5.41 3.77 13.01
C SER A 107 -4.08 3.20 12.53
N GLY A 108 -4.14 2.12 11.74
CA GLY A 108 -2.97 1.52 11.09
C GLY A 108 -2.39 0.26 11.74
N GLY A 109 -3.10 -0.40 12.66
CA GLY A 109 -2.74 -1.74 13.15
C GLY A 109 -1.34 -1.80 13.78
N LEU A 110 -0.38 -2.45 13.09
CA LEU A 110 1.05 -2.48 13.50
C LEU A 110 1.78 -1.13 13.34
N GLY A 111 1.06 -0.04 13.11
CA GLY A 111 1.60 1.31 13.03
C GLY A 111 2.38 1.78 14.27
N TYR A 112 2.35 1.03 15.38
CA TYR A 112 3.18 1.27 16.56
C TYR A 112 4.63 0.81 16.41
N LEU A 113 4.95 -0.04 15.41
CA LEU A 113 6.26 -0.66 15.23
C LEU A 113 6.87 -0.24 13.88
N HIS A 114 8.10 0.26 13.89
CA HIS A 114 8.89 0.51 12.69
C HIS A 114 10.18 -0.30 12.73
N MET A 115 10.46 -1.02 11.65
CA MET A 115 11.66 -1.82 11.46
C MET A 115 12.41 -1.37 10.22
N GLU A 116 13.73 -1.24 10.35
CA GLU A 116 14.63 -0.91 9.25
C GLU A 116 15.81 -1.87 9.22
N PHE A 117 16.32 -2.12 8.02
CA PHE A 117 17.60 -2.81 7.83
C PHE A 117 18.76 -1.85 8.10
N CYS A 118 19.79 -2.36 8.75
CA CYS A 118 21.01 -1.62 9.01
C CYS A 118 22.06 -1.84 7.91
N ASP A 119 23.07 -0.98 7.89
CA ASP A 119 24.23 -1.16 7.03
C ASP A 119 24.89 -2.52 7.22
N THR A 120 25.40 -3.04 6.11
CA THR A 120 26.14 -4.29 6.09
C THR A 120 27.38 -4.21 6.98
N LYS A 121 27.49 -5.13 7.94
CA LYS A 121 28.69 -5.33 8.76
C LYS A 121 29.00 -6.82 8.76
N PRO A 122 29.82 -7.34 7.83
CA PRO A 122 30.03 -8.78 7.69
C PRO A 122 30.54 -9.40 8.99
N CYS A 123 30.02 -10.56 9.35
CA CYS A 123 30.55 -11.40 10.42
C CYS A 123 31.93 -11.98 10.01
N SER A 124 32.69 -12.51 10.98
CA SER A 124 34.06 -12.98 10.73
C SER A 124 34.14 -14.12 9.70
N ASP A 125 33.17 -15.02 9.73
CA ASP A 125 32.97 -16.11 8.77
C ASP A 125 32.53 -15.60 7.39
N GLU A 126 31.59 -14.66 7.33
CA GLU A 126 31.15 -14.02 6.09
C GLU A 126 32.30 -13.28 5.40
N LYS A 127 33.14 -12.58 6.19
CA LYS A 127 34.36 -11.92 5.71
C LYS A 127 35.34 -12.94 5.11
N LEU A 128 35.48 -14.12 5.72
CA LEU A 128 36.31 -15.21 5.19
C LEU A 128 35.76 -15.72 3.85
N MET A 129 34.44 -15.90 3.72
CA MET A 129 33.81 -16.32 2.47
C MET A 129 33.97 -15.27 1.36
N LEU A 130 33.74 -14.00 1.65
CA LEU A 130 33.95 -12.88 0.71
C LEU A 130 35.40 -12.79 0.23
N SER A 131 36.37 -13.05 1.12
CA SER A 131 37.79 -13.07 0.75
C SER A 131 38.14 -14.18 -0.25
N ARG A 132 37.48 -15.35 -0.14
CA ARG A 132 37.69 -16.48 -1.06
C ARG A 132 37.09 -16.21 -2.44
N ILE A 133 35.90 -15.61 -2.48
CA ILE A 133 35.20 -15.28 -3.73
C ILE A 133 35.94 -14.20 -4.54
N ASN A 134 36.49 -13.19 -3.87
CA ASN A 134 37.23 -12.10 -4.53
C ASN A 134 38.56 -12.53 -5.15
N SER A 135 39.14 -13.67 -4.74
CA SER A 135 40.50 -14.06 -5.12
C SER A 135 40.59 -15.05 -6.28
N SER A 136 39.63 -15.96 -6.47
CA SER A 136 39.85 -17.13 -7.34
C SER A 136 39.06 -17.10 -8.66
N GLU A 137 37.78 -16.71 -8.64
CA GLU A 137 36.91 -16.79 -9.82
C GLU A 137 36.72 -15.44 -10.52
N ILE A 138 36.50 -14.36 -9.76
CA ILE A 138 36.30 -13.03 -10.32
C ILE A 138 37.56 -12.53 -11.04
N GLN A 139 38.74 -12.84 -10.51
CA GLN A 139 40.01 -12.44 -11.14
C GLN A 139 40.25 -13.19 -12.46
N LYS A 140 39.86 -14.47 -12.54
CA LYS A 140 39.89 -15.26 -13.79
C LYS A 140 38.85 -14.77 -14.80
N LEU A 141 37.63 -14.50 -14.35
CA LEU A 141 36.54 -13.96 -15.19
C LEU A 141 36.88 -12.57 -15.74
N LYS A 142 37.48 -11.68 -14.93
CA LYS A 142 37.95 -10.37 -15.40
C LYS A 142 39.04 -10.50 -16.45
N MET A 143 40.02 -11.39 -16.27
CA MET A 143 41.07 -11.65 -17.27
C MET A 143 40.50 -12.22 -18.58
N LEU A 144 39.54 -13.15 -18.49
CA LEU A 144 38.86 -13.73 -19.65
C LEU A 144 37.97 -12.71 -20.38
N GLN A 145 37.26 -11.82 -19.65
CA GLN A 145 36.49 -10.73 -20.25
C GLN A 145 37.38 -9.73 -21.00
N VAL A 146 38.55 -9.39 -20.47
CA VAL A 146 39.52 -8.52 -21.16
C VAL A 146 40.05 -9.18 -22.44
N GLN A 147 40.29 -10.49 -22.43
CA GLN A 147 40.68 -11.22 -23.65
C GLN A 147 39.55 -11.29 -24.69
N GLY A 148 38.31 -11.52 -24.26
CA GLY A 148 37.14 -11.59 -25.15
C GLY A 148 36.82 -10.25 -25.81
N THR A 149 36.88 -9.14 -25.06
CA THR A 149 36.62 -7.79 -25.59
C THR A 149 37.62 -7.39 -26.68
N ARG A 150 38.92 -7.67 -26.46
CA ARG A 150 39.97 -7.42 -27.45
C ARG A 150 39.80 -8.26 -28.72
N TYR A 151 39.34 -9.51 -28.60
CA TYR A 151 39.06 -10.36 -29.75
C TYR A 151 37.88 -9.85 -30.58
N VAL A 152 36.79 -9.43 -29.93
CA VAL A 152 35.61 -8.88 -30.61
C VAL A 152 35.97 -7.62 -31.40
N GLU A 153 36.74 -6.71 -30.81
CA GLU A 153 37.20 -5.48 -31.47
C GLU A 153 38.03 -5.78 -32.73
N ILE A 154 39.01 -6.69 -32.63
CA ILE A 154 39.84 -7.12 -33.76
C ILE A 154 39.00 -7.82 -34.84
N SER A 155 38.07 -8.71 -34.43
CA SER A 155 37.20 -9.42 -35.37
C SER A 155 36.26 -8.48 -36.13
N GLY A 156 35.79 -7.40 -35.48
CA GLY A 156 34.97 -6.36 -36.09
C GLY A 156 35.73 -5.59 -37.17
N GLU A 157 36.99 -5.22 -36.90
CA GLU A 157 37.83 -4.55 -37.92
C GLU A 157 38.11 -5.49 -39.10
N ILE A 158 38.46 -6.75 -38.86
CA ILE A 158 38.66 -7.73 -39.93
C ILE A 158 37.39 -7.92 -40.78
N ALA A 159 36.22 -8.01 -40.14
CA ALA A 159 34.95 -8.15 -40.84
C ALA A 159 34.66 -6.95 -41.76
N LYS A 160 34.97 -5.72 -41.32
CA LYS A 160 34.84 -4.52 -42.16
C LYS A 160 35.72 -4.62 -43.42
N TYR A 161 36.98 -5.02 -43.27
CA TYR A 161 37.88 -5.18 -44.42
C TYR A 161 37.41 -6.29 -45.37
N LEU A 162 36.94 -7.43 -44.86
CA LEU A 162 36.40 -8.51 -45.69
C LEU A 162 35.18 -8.05 -46.49
N LEU A 163 34.26 -7.30 -45.87
CA LEU A 163 33.10 -6.74 -46.57
C LEU A 163 33.53 -5.78 -47.70
N LEU A 164 34.49 -4.90 -47.44
CA LEU A 164 35.04 -4.00 -48.47
C LEU A 164 35.66 -4.78 -49.63
N ILE A 165 36.45 -5.82 -49.34
CA ILE A 165 37.07 -6.67 -50.35
C ILE A 165 36.00 -7.36 -51.21
N THR A 166 34.97 -7.96 -50.59
CA THR A 166 33.87 -8.60 -51.33
C THR A 166 33.09 -7.62 -52.21
N CYS A 167 32.89 -6.38 -51.74
CA CYS A 167 32.24 -5.33 -52.50
C CYS A 167 33.06 -4.98 -53.75
N ILE A 168 34.38 -4.78 -53.61
CA ILE A 168 35.29 -4.50 -54.74
C ILE A 168 35.24 -5.64 -55.75
N PHE A 169 35.36 -6.90 -55.31
CA PHE A 169 35.26 -8.05 -56.22
C PHE A 169 33.93 -8.07 -56.96
N SER A 170 32.81 -7.83 -56.28
CA SER A 170 31.49 -7.78 -56.93
C SER A 170 31.36 -6.67 -57.97
N VAL A 171 31.93 -5.49 -57.72
CA VAL A 171 31.94 -4.38 -58.68
C VAL A 171 32.80 -4.75 -59.89
N THR A 172 34.00 -5.30 -59.66
CA THR A 172 34.90 -5.70 -60.76
C THR A 172 34.29 -6.76 -61.66
N THR A 173 33.62 -7.77 -61.09
CA THR A 173 32.97 -8.82 -61.89
C THR A 173 31.80 -8.27 -62.69
N VAL A 174 30.96 -7.39 -62.11
CA VAL A 174 29.87 -6.73 -62.83
C VAL A 174 30.41 -5.86 -63.97
N THR A 175 31.44 -5.06 -63.72
CA THR A 175 32.04 -4.21 -64.77
C THR A 175 32.66 -5.03 -65.91
N ALA A 176 33.33 -6.15 -65.60
CA ALA A 176 33.87 -7.05 -66.61
C ALA A 176 32.77 -7.69 -67.46
N MET A 177 31.67 -8.13 -66.85
CA MET A 177 30.52 -8.70 -67.58
C MET A 177 29.86 -7.68 -68.50
N ILE A 178 29.70 -6.43 -68.04
CA ILE A 178 29.19 -5.33 -68.87
C ILE A 178 30.11 -5.10 -70.08
N ILE A 179 31.43 -4.99 -69.88
CA ILE A 179 32.39 -4.79 -70.97
C ILE A 179 32.30 -5.94 -72.00
N VAL A 180 32.21 -7.20 -71.56
CA VAL A 180 32.07 -8.36 -72.44
C VAL A 180 30.77 -8.31 -73.26
N VAL A 181 29.66 -7.83 -72.69
CA VAL A 181 28.37 -7.73 -73.39
C VAL A 181 28.32 -6.58 -74.40
N TYR A 182 29.00 -5.46 -74.12
CA TYR A 182 28.91 -4.24 -74.95
C TYR A 182 30.08 -4.03 -75.91
N CYS A 183 31.19 -4.76 -75.77
CA CYS A 183 32.39 -4.62 -76.62
C CYS A 183 32.71 -5.85 -77.49
N LEU A 184 31.87 -6.89 -77.49
CA LEU A 184 31.86 -8.00 -78.44
C LEU A 184 30.60 -7.94 -79.30
#